data_AF-A0A6A4R3H7-F1
#
_entry.id   AF-A0A6A4R3H7-F1
#
_cell.length_a   1.000
_cell.length_b   1.000
_cell.length_c   1.000
_cell.angle_alpha   90.00
_cell.angle_beta   90.00
_cell.angle_gamma   90.00
#
_symmetry.space_group_name_H-M   'P 1'
#
loop_
_entity.id
_entity.type
_entity.pdbx_description
1 polymer ?
#
loop_
_entity_poly.entity_id
_entity_poly.type
_entity_poly.pdbx_seq_one_letter_code
_entity_poly.pdbx_strand_id
1 'polypeptide(L)'
;MIYIYIYIQILELGIIVHSMIIGISLGASGSPKIIKPLLAALSFHQCFEGIGLGGSISQAKYKYHTIVIMVVLFCLTMPIGIGVGIGISNVYNENSPKALIVEGLLLAASGGVLIYMALVDLLATDFMDTKMLSSFKLQLGASFTLLLGIACMSLLTLMGA
;
A
#
# COMPACT_ATOMS: atom_id res chain seq x y z
N MET A 1 -3.64 20.99 -12.43
CA MET A 1 -3.63 21.14 -10.97
C MET A 1 -4.78 20.42 -10.27
N ILE A 2 -6.03 20.48 -10.72
CA ILE A 2 -7.12 19.73 -10.06
C ILE A 2 -6.91 18.22 -10.16
N TYR A 3 -6.45 17.73 -11.32
CA TYR A 3 -6.14 16.33 -11.55
C TYR A 3 -5.09 15.76 -10.58
N ILE A 4 -4.09 16.57 -10.17
CA ILE A 4 -3.05 16.10 -9.23
C ILE A 4 -3.62 15.83 -7.84
N TYR A 5 -4.59 16.62 -7.42
CA TYR A 5 -5.23 16.43 -6.13
C TYR A 5 -6.12 15.19 -6.12
N ILE A 6 -6.87 14.98 -7.21
CA ILE A 6 -7.81 13.85 -7.31
C ILE A 6 -7.04 12.53 -7.28
N TYR A 7 -5.97 12.36 -8.08
CA TYR A 7 -5.24 11.08 -8.09
C TYR A 7 -4.61 10.77 -6.72
N ILE A 8 -4.05 11.77 -6.03
CA ILE A 8 -3.43 11.52 -4.71
C ILE A 8 -4.47 11.12 -3.67
N GLN A 9 -5.68 11.68 -3.73
CA GLN A 9 -6.76 11.26 -2.86
C GLN A 9 -7.23 9.84 -3.15
N ILE A 10 -7.28 9.44 -4.43
CA ILE A 10 -7.60 8.06 -4.82
C ILE A 10 -6.47 7.12 -4.39
N LEU A 11 -5.20 7.54 -4.51
CA LEU A 11 -4.03 6.80 -4.03
C LEU A 11 -4.16 6.49 -2.54
N GLU A 12 -4.37 7.55 -1.75
CA GLU A 12 -4.51 7.45 -0.31
C GLU A 12 -5.71 6.58 0.08
N LEU A 13 -6.86 6.74 -0.58
CA LEU A 13 -8.03 5.89 -0.34
C LEU A 13 -7.73 4.41 -0.63
N GLY A 14 -7.04 4.13 -1.74
CA GLY A 14 -6.62 2.78 -2.10
C GLY A 14 -5.72 2.15 -1.04
N ILE A 15 -4.72 2.91 -0.55
CA ILE A 15 -3.83 2.51 0.54
C ILE A 15 -4.63 2.27 1.83
N ILE A 16 -5.54 3.19 2.20
CA ILE A 16 -6.35 3.05 3.41
C ILE A 16 -7.18 1.76 3.39
N VAL A 17 -7.87 1.50 2.29
CA VAL A 17 -8.70 0.29 2.15
C VAL A 17 -7.83 -0.96 2.22
N HIS A 18 -6.70 -0.97 1.50
CA HIS A 18 -5.77 -2.09 1.47
C HIS A 18 -5.18 -2.41 2.85
N SER A 19 -4.58 -1.41 3.50
CA SER A 19 -3.94 -1.55 4.80
C SER A 19 -4.94 -1.93 5.89
N MET A 20 -6.21 -1.48 5.79
CA MET A 20 -7.25 -1.90 6.73
C MET A 20 -7.56 -3.40 6.61
N ILE A 21 -7.74 -3.92 5.39
CA ILE A 21 -8.07 -5.34 5.16
C ILE A 21 -6.93 -6.23 5.67
N ILE A 22 -5.68 -5.92 5.30
CA ILE A 22 -4.51 -6.69 5.75
C ILE A 22 -4.32 -6.57 7.26
N GLY A 23 -4.52 -5.37 7.83
CA GLY A 23 -4.42 -5.15 9.28
C GLY A 23 -5.40 -6.02 10.06
N ILE A 24 -6.67 -6.09 9.62
CA ILE A 24 -7.69 -6.95 10.24
C ILE A 24 -7.29 -8.41 10.16
N SER A 25 -6.83 -8.87 8.99
CA SER A 25 -6.38 -10.25 8.78
C SER A 25 -5.21 -10.61 9.70
N LEU A 26 -4.17 -9.75 9.76
CA LEU A 26 -3.03 -9.93 10.66
C LEU A 26 -3.44 -9.94 12.13
N GLY A 27 -4.33 -9.04 12.55
CA GLY A 27 -4.79 -8.93 13.94
C GLY A 27 -5.70 -10.08 14.37
N ALA A 28 -6.45 -10.66 13.43
CA ALA A 28 -7.30 -11.81 13.70
C ALA A 28 -6.52 -13.14 13.72
N SER A 29 -5.29 -13.16 13.21
CA SER A 29 -4.47 -14.37 13.16
C SER A 29 -4.10 -14.87 14.55
N GLY A 30 -4.31 -16.17 14.79
CA GLY A 30 -3.99 -16.82 16.06
C GLY A 30 -2.58 -17.42 16.14
N SER A 31 -1.80 -17.40 15.05
CA SER A 31 -0.53 -18.12 14.95
C SER A 31 0.68 -17.18 15.04
N PRO A 32 1.49 -17.22 16.12
CA PRO A 32 2.71 -16.43 16.21
C PRO A 32 3.72 -16.71 15.10
N LYS A 33 3.65 -17.89 14.47
CA LYS A 33 4.49 -18.26 13.32
C LYS A 33 4.13 -17.50 12.04
N ILE A 34 2.87 -17.06 11.91
CA ILE A 34 2.38 -16.23 10.81
C ILE A 34 2.57 -14.76 11.16
N ILE A 35 2.16 -14.35 12.36
CA ILE A 35 2.17 -12.94 12.78
C ILE A 35 3.57 -12.33 12.74
N LYS A 36 4.61 -13.01 13.26
CA LYS A 36 5.95 -12.41 13.38
C LYS A 36 6.60 -12.12 12.03
N PRO A 37 6.69 -13.08 11.09
CA PRO A 37 7.23 -12.79 9.76
C PRO A 37 6.37 -11.80 8.99
N LEU A 38 5.04 -11.92 9.06
CA LEU A 38 4.12 -11.05 8.34
C LEU A 38 4.19 -9.60 8.84
N LEU A 39 4.29 -9.38 10.15
CA LEU A 39 4.49 -8.04 10.73
C LEU A 39 5.81 -7.42 10.28
N ALA A 40 6.90 -8.21 10.24
CA ALA A 40 8.20 -7.73 9.75
C ALA A 40 8.11 -7.36 8.26
N ALA A 41 7.52 -8.23 7.44
CA ALA A 41 7.34 -8.00 6.01
C ALA A 41 6.49 -6.75 5.73
N LEU A 42 5.36 -6.62 6.43
CA LEU A 42 4.45 -5.47 6.30
C LEU A 42 5.06 -4.17 6.81
N SER A 43 5.93 -4.21 7.83
CA SER A 43 6.65 -3.01 8.27
C SER A 43 7.59 -2.48 7.18
N PHE A 44 8.31 -3.37 6.50
CA PHE A 44 9.12 -2.99 5.34
C PHE A 44 8.25 -2.51 4.18
N HIS A 45 7.14 -3.19 3.89
CA HIS A 45 6.23 -2.81 2.83
C HIS A 45 5.65 -1.40 3.05
N GLN A 46 5.12 -1.15 4.25
CA GLN A 46 4.53 0.12 4.64
C GLN A 46 5.56 1.26 4.60
N CYS A 47 6.84 0.98 4.88
CA CYS A 47 7.91 1.97 4.72
C CYS A 47 8.01 2.47 3.28
N PHE A 48 8.04 1.57 2.30
CA PHE A 48 8.11 1.92 0.89
C PHE A 48 6.82 2.55 0.36
N GLU A 49 5.65 2.08 0.80
CA GLU A 49 4.38 2.73 0.49
C GLU A 49 4.33 4.17 1.02
N GLY A 50 4.84 4.40 2.23
CA GLY A 50 4.90 5.72 2.85
C GLY A 50 5.84 6.68 2.11
N ILE A 51 6.99 6.18 1.64
CA ILE A 51 7.91 6.96 0.80
C ILE A 51 7.24 7.34 -0.53
N GLY A 52 6.52 6.41 -1.17
CA GLY A 52 5.81 6.66 -2.42
C GLY A 52 4.66 7.68 -2.27
N LEU A 53 3.85 7.52 -1.22
CA LEU A 53 2.78 8.48 -0.88
C LEU A 53 3.37 9.85 -0.55
N GLY A 54 4.42 9.92 0.27
CA GLY A 54 5.11 11.16 0.62
C GLY A 54 5.70 11.89 -0.60
N GLY A 55 6.29 11.14 -1.53
CA GLY A 55 6.74 11.66 -2.83
C GLY A 55 5.59 12.27 -3.62
N SER A 56 4.45 11.58 -3.71
CA SER A 56 3.25 12.09 -4.39
C SER A 56 2.67 13.34 -3.71
N ILE A 57 2.56 13.34 -2.39
CA ILE A 57 2.12 14.48 -1.59
C ILE A 57 3.06 15.68 -1.80
N SER A 58 4.38 15.47 -1.89
CA SER A 58 5.33 16.56 -2.11
C SER A 58 5.16 17.27 -3.45
N GLN A 59 4.67 16.55 -4.47
CA GLN A 59 4.35 17.11 -5.79
C GLN A 59 3.03 17.90 -5.76
N ALA A 60 2.10 17.50 -4.90
CA ALA A 60 0.92 18.30 -4.63
C ALA A 60 1.25 19.46 -3.69
N LYS A 61 0.99 20.69 -4.15
CA LYS A 61 1.05 21.89 -3.32
C LYS A 61 -0.15 21.94 -2.36
N TYR A 62 -0.30 20.93 -1.51
CA TYR A 62 -1.33 20.86 -0.48
C TYR A 62 -1.05 21.86 0.64
N LYS A 63 -2.13 22.29 1.31
CA LYS A 63 -1.99 23.03 2.57
C LYS A 63 -1.45 22.09 3.63
N TYR A 64 -0.66 22.63 4.56
CA TYR A 64 -0.06 21.87 5.66
C TYR A 64 -1.08 20.99 6.42
N HIS A 65 -2.28 21.52 6.68
CA HIS A 65 -3.35 20.77 7.34
C HIS A 65 -3.77 19.51 6.57
N THR A 66 -3.87 19.58 5.24
CA THR A 66 -4.18 18.41 4.41
C THR A 66 -3.05 17.39 4.49
N ILE A 67 -1.80 17.81 4.39
CA ILE A 67 -0.63 16.92 4.50
C ILE A 67 -0.64 16.19 5.85
N VAL A 68 -0.89 16.91 6.95
CA VAL A 68 -0.97 16.30 8.29
C VAL A 68 -2.09 15.28 8.39
N ILE A 69 -3.29 15.59 7.89
CA ILE A 69 -4.40 14.62 7.86
C ILE A 69 -3.97 13.36 7.11
N MET A 70 -3.37 13.53 5.93
CA MET A 70 -3.00 12.41 5.08
C MET A 70 -1.98 11.49 5.75
N VAL A 71 -0.93 12.08 6.33
CA VAL A 71 0.08 11.34 7.08
C VAL A 71 -0.52 10.62 8.28
N VAL A 72 -1.43 11.27 9.02
CA VAL A 72 -2.09 10.66 10.18
C VAL A 72 -2.98 9.49 9.75
N LEU A 73 -3.76 9.63 8.67
CA LEU A 73 -4.58 8.53 8.14
C LEU A 73 -3.71 7.34 7.71
N PHE A 74 -2.64 7.60 6.98
CA PHE A 74 -1.67 6.57 6.57
C PHE A 74 -1.08 5.83 7.77
N CYS A 75 -0.59 6.55 8.79
CA CYS A 75 0.05 5.94 9.95
C CYS A 75 -0.91 5.16 10.85
N LEU A 76 -2.17 5.60 10.99
CA LEU A 76 -3.13 4.99 11.91
C LEU A 76 -3.92 3.84 11.31
N THR A 77 -4.09 3.80 9.99
CA THR A 77 -4.96 2.81 9.35
C THR A 77 -4.56 1.36 9.67
N MET A 78 -3.27 1.03 9.53
CA MET A 78 -2.77 -0.32 9.79
C MET A 78 -2.90 -0.73 11.28
N PRO A 79 -2.44 0.08 12.27
CA PRO A 79 -2.70 -0.20 13.69
C PRO A 79 -4.18 -0.33 14.06
N ILE A 80 -5.05 0.50 13.47
CA ILE A 80 -6.50 0.40 13.68
C ILE A 80 -7.02 -0.93 13.15
N GLY A 81 -6.64 -1.33 11.93
CA GLY A 81 -7.00 -2.62 11.34
C GLY A 81 -6.58 -3.79 12.24
N ILE A 82 -5.33 -3.78 12.72
CA ILE A 82 -4.82 -4.79 13.67
C ILE A 82 -5.67 -4.82 14.94
N GLY A 83 -5.95 -3.67 15.54
CA GLY A 83 -6.79 -3.57 16.74
C GLY A 83 -8.21 -4.12 16.54
N VAL A 84 -8.81 -3.83 15.39
CA VAL A 84 -10.12 -4.39 15.00
C VAL A 84 -10.02 -5.91 14.84
N GLY A 85 -9.01 -6.41 14.14
CA GLY A 85 -8.75 -7.84 13.96
C GLY A 85 -8.63 -8.58 15.29
N ILE A 86 -7.85 -8.03 16.23
CA ILE A 86 -7.72 -8.57 17.60
C ILE A 86 -9.08 -8.57 18.30
N GLY A 87 -9.86 -7.47 18.19
CA GLY A 87 -11.17 -7.34 18.83
C GLY A 87 -12.20 -8.36 18.35
N ILE A 88 -12.16 -8.75 17.08
CA ILE A 88 -13.09 -9.75 16.50
C ILE A 88 -12.55 -11.17 16.49
N SER A 89 -11.29 -11.39 16.86
CA SER A 89 -10.58 -12.69 16.76
C SER A 89 -11.30 -13.85 17.44
N ASN A 90 -12.05 -13.61 18.51
CA ASN A 90 -12.78 -14.66 19.24
C ASN A 90 -14.03 -15.18 18.48
N VAL A 91 -14.58 -14.39 17.56
CA VAL A 91 -15.80 -14.73 16.79
C VAL A 91 -15.53 -14.92 15.31
N TYR A 92 -14.42 -14.37 14.81
CA TYR A 92 -13.99 -14.49 13.43
C TYR A 92 -13.20 -15.78 13.24
N ASN A 93 -13.71 -16.68 12.39
CA ASN A 93 -12.97 -17.85 11.94
C ASN A 93 -12.35 -17.56 10.57
N GLU A 94 -11.06 -17.22 10.57
CA GLU A 94 -10.24 -16.94 9.37
C GLU A 94 -10.23 -18.08 8.35
N ASN A 95 -10.43 -19.33 8.79
CA ASN A 95 -10.45 -20.51 7.93
C ASN A 95 -11.84 -20.85 7.37
N SER A 96 -12.87 -20.07 7.71
CA SER A 96 -14.23 -20.34 7.22
C SER A 96 -14.39 -19.94 5.74
N PRO A 97 -15.15 -20.68 4.92
CA PRO A 97 -15.35 -20.33 3.51
C PRO A 97 -15.90 -18.92 3.29
N LYS A 98 -16.76 -18.44 4.19
CA LYS A 98 -17.31 -17.08 4.13
C LYS A 98 -16.24 -16.01 4.35
N ALA A 99 -15.38 -16.21 5.35
CA ALA A 99 -14.26 -15.31 5.64
C ALA A 99 -13.33 -15.20 4.44
N LEU A 100 -12.90 -16.34 3.90
CA LEU A 100 -12.00 -16.40 2.74
C LEU A 100 -12.61 -15.77 1.47
N ILE A 101 -13.91 -15.94 1.22
CA ILE A 101 -14.59 -15.31 0.08
C ILE A 101 -14.62 -13.78 0.23
N VAL A 102 -14.98 -13.29 1.42
CA VAL A 102 -15.07 -11.84 1.68
C VAL A 102 -13.70 -11.20 1.64
N GLU A 103 -12.71 -11.80 2.31
CA GLU A 103 -11.32 -11.35 2.28
C GLU A 103 -10.76 -11.36 0.85
N GLY A 104 -10.95 -12.44 0.10
CA GLY A 104 -10.51 -12.55 -1.29
C GLY A 104 -11.14 -11.50 -2.21
N LEU A 105 -12.44 -11.23 -2.07
CA LEU A 105 -13.14 -10.18 -2.85
C LEU A 105 -12.61 -8.78 -2.52
N LEU A 106 -12.45 -8.47 -1.23
CA LEU A 106 -11.95 -7.18 -0.79
C LEU A 106 -10.48 -6.97 -1.19
N LEU A 107 -9.64 -8.00 -1.07
CA LEU A 107 -8.25 -7.97 -1.53
C LEU A 107 -8.14 -7.86 -3.05
N ALA A 108 -8.99 -8.53 -3.83
CA ALA A 108 -8.99 -8.41 -5.28
C ALA A 108 -9.42 -7.01 -5.74
N ALA A 109 -10.47 -6.45 -5.13
CA ALA A 109 -10.91 -5.08 -5.41
C ALA A 109 -9.84 -4.06 -5.04
N SER A 110 -9.26 -4.17 -3.85
CA SER A 110 -8.18 -3.32 -3.36
C SER A 110 -6.92 -3.44 -4.24
N GLY A 111 -6.51 -4.66 -4.59
CA GLY A 111 -5.37 -4.91 -5.47
C GLY A 111 -5.56 -4.32 -6.87
N GLY A 112 -6.78 -4.39 -7.42
CA GLY A 112 -7.11 -3.75 -8.69
C GLY A 112 -6.92 -2.23 -8.65
N VAL A 113 -7.36 -1.57 -7.58
CA VAL A 113 -7.13 -0.13 -7.37
C VAL A 113 -5.63 0.15 -7.28
N LEU A 114 -4.88 -0.58 -6.45
CA LEU A 114 -3.45 -0.35 -6.28
C LEU A 114 -2.64 -0.59 -7.57
N ILE A 115 -3.03 -1.55 -8.41
CA ILE A 115 -2.42 -1.76 -9.73
C ILE A 115 -2.69 -0.56 -10.64
N TYR A 116 -3.92 -0.05 -10.66
CA TYR A 116 -4.25 1.16 -11.42
C TYR A 116 -3.42 2.36 -10.94
N MET A 117 -3.35 2.57 -9.62
CA MET A 117 -2.55 3.64 -9.02
C MET A 117 -1.06 3.51 -9.37
N ALA A 118 -0.50 2.30 -9.27
CA ALA A 118 0.91 2.05 -9.56
C ALA A 118 1.23 2.32 -11.03
N LEU A 119 0.43 1.81 -11.96
CA LEU A 119 0.72 1.90 -13.40
C LEU A 119 0.35 3.26 -13.99
N VAL A 120 -0.85 3.74 -13.70
CA VAL A 120 -1.43 4.91 -14.36
C VAL A 120 -1.07 6.20 -13.63
N ASP A 121 -1.24 6.23 -12.31
CA ASP A 121 -1.09 7.49 -11.57
C ASP A 121 0.35 7.77 -11.14
N LEU A 122 1.14 6.73 -10.84
CA LEU A 122 2.56 6.86 -10.48
C LEU A 122 3.47 6.66 -11.69
N LEU A 123 3.51 5.45 -12.26
CA LEU A 123 4.53 5.08 -13.23
C LEU A 123 4.40 5.87 -14.54
N ALA A 124 3.18 6.01 -15.08
CA ALA A 124 2.98 6.81 -16.29
C ALA A 124 3.33 8.28 -16.06
N THR A 125 2.98 8.85 -14.90
CA THR A 125 3.33 10.24 -14.55
C THR A 125 4.85 10.45 -14.51
N ASP A 126 5.58 9.53 -13.84
CA ASP A 126 7.03 9.65 -13.68
C ASP A 126 7.79 9.34 -14.98
N PHE A 127 7.33 8.36 -15.78
CA PHE A 127 8.01 7.94 -17.01
C PHE A 127 7.68 8.80 -18.24
N MET A 128 6.54 9.49 -18.24
CA MET A 128 6.14 10.40 -19.33
C MET A 128 6.58 11.85 -19.07
N ASP A 129 7.28 12.13 -17.96
CA ASP A 129 7.88 13.43 -17.73
C ASP A 129 8.96 13.76 -18.79
N THR A 130 8.99 15.01 -19.25
CA THR A 130 9.90 15.44 -20.32
C THR A 130 11.38 15.29 -19.96
N LYS A 131 11.74 15.39 -18.68
CA LYS A 131 13.11 15.17 -18.20
C LYS A 131 13.46 13.68 -18.21
N MET A 132 12.50 12.81 -17.91
CA MET A 132 12.67 11.37 -18.01
C MET A 132 12.79 10.93 -19.46
N LEU A 133 11.91 11.41 -20.33
CA LEU A 133 11.90 11.08 -21.76
C LEU A 133 13.17 11.55 -22.49
N SER A 134 13.79 12.65 -22.05
CA SER A 134 15.00 13.18 -22.68
C SER A 134 16.31 12.51 -22.24
N SER A 135 16.29 11.65 -21.22
CA SER A 135 17.52 11.08 -20.63
C SER A 135 17.46 9.56 -20.52
N PHE A 136 18.15 8.88 -21.43
CA PHE A 136 18.28 7.41 -21.42
C PHE A 136 18.87 6.87 -20.10
N LYS A 137 19.82 7.60 -19.50
CA LYS A 137 20.41 7.22 -18.20
C LYS A 137 19.36 7.26 -17.08
N LEU A 138 18.47 8.25 -17.09
CA LEU A 138 17.41 8.36 -16.10
C LEU A 138 16.38 7.24 -16.27
N GLN A 139 15.99 6.94 -17.52
CA GLN A 139 15.06 5.84 -17.83
C GLN A 139 15.60 4.47 -17.40
N LEU A 140 16.88 4.20 -17.68
CA LEU A 140 17.51 2.95 -17.30
C LEU A 140 17.63 2.84 -15.78
N GLY A 141 18.03 3.92 -15.11
CA GLY A 141 18.12 3.98 -13.65
C GLY A 141 16.76 3.75 -12.97
N ALA A 142 15.72 4.44 -13.43
CA ALA A 142 14.36 4.30 -12.90
C ALA A 142 13.77 2.91 -13.17
N SER A 143 14.00 2.35 -14.36
CA SER A 143 13.58 0.98 -14.68
C SER A 143 14.28 -0.04 -13.78
N PHE A 144 15.57 0.13 -13.53
CA PHE A 144 16.34 -0.75 -12.64
C PHE A 144 15.84 -0.68 -11.20
N THR A 145 15.63 0.52 -10.65
CA THR A 145 15.11 0.67 -9.28
C THR A 145 13.68 0.16 -9.13
N LEU A 146 12.85 0.31 -10.16
CA LEU A 146 11.50 -0.27 -10.20
C LEU A 146 11.55 -1.80 -10.12
N LEU A 147 12.37 -2.44 -10.98
CA LEU A 147 12.53 -3.89 -10.98
C LEU A 147 13.12 -4.40 -9.67
N LEU A 148 14.07 -3.67 -9.09
CA LEU A 148 14.63 -3.97 -7.77
C LEU A 148 13.54 -3.92 -6.69
N GLY A 149 12.67 -2.89 -6.71
CA GLY A 149 11.54 -2.78 -5.79
C GLY A 149 10.57 -3.95 -5.91
N ILE A 150 10.21 -4.34 -7.14
CA ILE A 150 9.36 -5.50 -7.42
C ILE A 150 10.00 -6.79 -6.89
N ALA A 151 11.30 -6.99 -7.13
CA ALA A 151 12.03 -8.15 -6.63
C ALA A 151 12.07 -8.20 -5.09
N CYS A 152 12.31 -7.07 -4.43
CA CYS A 152 12.29 -6.97 -2.97
C CYS A 152 10.91 -7.27 -2.39
N MET A 153 9.83 -6.72 -2.97
CA MET A 153 8.47 -7.00 -2.51
C MET A 153 8.08 -8.47 -2.71
N SER A 154 8.45 -9.07 -3.84
CA SER A 154 8.26 -10.51 -4.07
C SER A 154 8.99 -11.36 -3.03
N LEU A 155 10.24 -11.04 -2.72
CA LEU A 155 11.02 -11.74 -1.69
C LEU A 155 10.37 -11.62 -0.30
N LEU A 156 9.89 -10.43 0.08
CA LEU A 156 9.19 -10.20 1.35
C LEU A 156 7.95 -11.08 1.49
N THR A 157 7.19 -11.27 0.41
CA THR A 157 6.01 -12.16 0.43
C THR A 157 6.39 -13.64 0.61
N LEU A 158 7.49 -14.08 -0.03
CA LEU A 158 8.02 -15.45 0.12
C LEU A 158 8.53 -15.74 1.54
N MET A 159 8.96 -14.72 2.29
CA MET A 159 9.43 -14.87 3.67
C MET A 159 8.29 -14.92 4.70
N GLY A 160 7.08 -14.47 4.32
CA GLY A 160 5.88 -14.45 5.17
C GLY A 160 4.91 -15.61 4.94
N ALA A 161 5.06 -16.36 3.84
CA ALA A 161 4.30 -17.57 3.51
C ALA A 161 4.94 -18.82 4.12
#